data_AF-A0A440S498-F1
#
_entry.id   AF-A0A440S498-F1
#
_cell.length_a   1.000
_cell.length_b   1.000
_cell.length_c   1.000
_cell.angle_alpha   90.00
_cell.angle_beta   90.00
_cell.angle_gamma   90.00
#
_symmetry.space_group_name_H-M   'P 1'
#
loop_
_entity.id
_entity.type
_entity.pdbx_description
1 polymer ?
#
loop_
_entity_poly.entity_id
_entity_poly.type
_entity_poly.pdbx_seq_one_letter_code
_entity_poly.pdbx_strand_id
1 'polypeptide(L)'
;MTSLTTDSPNLDRRTLLKTVGLAALAGIAACTSVPLPTGEGAGVSSSATGTLSTIRTSAGLPALIPDTQLEQAALQQAGYMASRARMSHTTGWGKDFASRMKGNGVRGAAGENIAEGRFDLQKLFDIWMHSDGHRRNMLDPDFSRFGLAYVRDGRDPSLRYWALVLGR
;
A
#
# COMPACT_ATOMS: atom_id res chain seq x y z
N MET A 1 -87.62 10.59 9.68
CA MET A 1 -87.20 12.01 9.76
C MET A 1 -86.28 12.19 10.95
N THR A 2 -84.96 12.06 10.75
CA THR A 2 -83.91 12.81 11.45
C THR A 2 -82.61 12.54 10.72
N SER A 3 -81.94 13.63 10.38
CA SER A 3 -80.78 13.72 9.50
C SER A 3 -79.57 14.19 10.31
N LEU A 4 -78.38 14.09 9.69
CA LEU A 4 -77.12 14.78 10.02
C LEU A 4 -76.29 14.13 11.15
N THR A 5 -74.96 14.02 11.09
CA THR A 5 -73.94 14.49 10.14
C THR A 5 -72.64 13.78 10.49
N THR A 6 -71.92 13.25 9.49
CA THR A 6 -70.54 12.77 9.65
C THR A 6 -69.60 13.97 9.51
N ASP A 7 -68.92 14.32 10.61
CA ASP A 7 -67.94 15.39 10.62
C ASP A 7 -66.63 14.88 10.01
N SER A 8 -66.18 15.47 8.90
CA SER A 8 -64.90 15.17 8.27
C SER A 8 -63.89 16.23 8.69
N PRO A 9 -62.73 15.88 9.27
CA PRO A 9 -61.76 16.88 9.67
C PRO A 9 -61.19 17.59 8.44
N ASN A 10 -61.47 18.90 8.34
CA ASN A 10 -60.85 19.82 7.41
C ASN A 10 -59.35 19.92 7.72
N LEU A 11 -58.52 19.23 6.93
CA LEU A 11 -57.08 19.44 6.95
C LEU A 11 -56.77 20.78 6.27
N ASP A 12 -56.44 21.78 7.09
CA ASP A 12 -56.07 23.11 6.66
C ASP A 12 -54.84 23.06 5.73
N ARG A 13 -55.01 23.55 4.50
CA ARG A 13 -53.98 23.64 3.45
C ARG A 13 -52.76 24.46 3.91
N ARG A 14 -52.92 25.26 4.97
CA ARG A 14 -51.86 26.08 5.59
C ARG A 14 -50.93 25.30 6.52
N THR A 15 -51.28 24.07 6.91
CA THR A 15 -50.42 23.20 7.74
C THR A 15 -49.56 22.25 6.91
N LEU A 16 -49.69 22.28 5.58
CA LEU A 16 -48.91 21.46 4.64
C LEU A 16 -47.70 22.20 4.03
N LEU A 17 -47.43 23.43 4.46
CA LEU A 17 -46.35 24.31 3.96
C LEU A 17 -45.43 24.82 5.09
N LYS A 18 -45.23 24.02 6.15
CA LYS A 18 -44.17 24.21 7.16
C LYS A 18 -43.29 22.97 7.33
N THR A 19 -43.16 22.16 6.28
CA THR A 19 -42.16 21.10 6.16
C THR A 19 -41.32 21.29 4.90
N VAL A 20 -41.00 22.54 4.57
CA VAL A 20 -39.86 22.83 3.70
C VAL A 20 -38.66 22.98 4.62
N GLY A 21 -37.86 21.93 4.73
CA GLY A 21 -36.59 22.01 5.43
C GLY A 21 -36.01 20.63 5.67
N LEU A 22 -34.94 20.30 4.93
CA LEU A 22 -33.99 19.24 5.25
C LEU A 22 -34.37 17.79 4.86
N ALA A 23 -34.58 17.51 3.57
CA ALA A 23 -34.47 16.13 3.08
C ALA A 23 -33.97 16.02 1.63
N ALA A 24 -33.11 16.94 1.19
CA ALA A 24 -32.50 16.87 -0.14
C ALA A 24 -31.05 17.36 -0.08
N LEU A 25 -30.15 16.52 0.44
CA LEU A 25 -28.69 16.53 0.20
C LEU A 25 -28.02 15.45 1.08
N ALA A 26 -28.29 14.18 0.78
CA ALA A 26 -27.52 13.06 1.35
C ALA A 26 -27.19 12.05 0.23
N GLY A 27 -26.66 12.59 -0.87
CA GLY A 27 -26.12 11.81 -1.99
C GLY A 27 -24.67 12.19 -2.25
N ILE A 28 -23.87 12.40 -1.19
CA ILE A 28 -22.42 12.46 -1.38
C ILE A 28 -21.99 11.02 -1.58
N ALA A 29 -21.67 10.69 -2.85
CA ALA A 29 -21.00 9.46 -3.22
C ALA A 29 -19.74 9.30 -2.37
N ALA A 30 -19.84 8.51 -1.31
CA ALA A 30 -18.68 7.99 -0.62
C ALA A 30 -18.04 6.98 -1.56
N CYS A 31 -17.13 7.44 -2.43
CA CYS A 31 -16.14 6.56 -3.05
C CYS A 31 -15.14 6.10 -1.99
N THR A 32 -15.62 5.43 -0.94
CA THR A 32 -14.76 4.73 0.00
C THR A 32 -14.28 3.47 -0.73
N SER A 33 -13.08 3.55 -1.32
CA SER A 33 -12.39 2.34 -1.77
C SER A 33 -12.09 1.51 -0.53
N VAL A 34 -12.95 0.55 -0.21
CA VAL A 34 -12.74 -0.38 0.90
C VAL A 34 -11.41 -1.11 0.62
N PRO A 35 -10.41 -1.00 1.52
CA PRO A 35 -9.15 -1.70 1.33
C PRO A 35 -9.41 -3.22 1.27
N LEU A 36 -8.73 -3.90 0.35
CA LEU A 36 -8.82 -5.34 0.22
C LEU A 36 -8.18 -6.03 1.44
N PRO A 37 -8.63 -7.24 1.80
CA PRO A 37 -7.94 -8.02 2.82
C PRO A 37 -6.48 -8.24 2.42
N THR A 38 -5.57 -8.04 3.37
CA THR A 38 -4.14 -8.36 3.23
C THR A 38 -3.84 -9.65 3.97
N GLY A 39 -3.00 -10.50 3.40
CA GLY A 39 -2.51 -11.71 4.05
C GLY A 39 -1.36 -11.42 5.01
N GLU A 40 -0.72 -12.50 5.47
CA GLU A 40 0.50 -12.45 6.27
C GLU A 40 1.62 -11.67 5.56
N GLY A 41 2.33 -10.83 6.32
CA GLY A 41 3.53 -10.14 5.87
C GLY A 41 4.71 -10.43 6.77
N ALA A 42 5.91 -10.35 6.20
CA ALA A 42 7.16 -10.58 6.92
C ALA A 42 8.30 -9.71 6.37
N GLY A 43 9.14 -9.24 7.28
CA GLY A 43 10.50 -8.80 6.98
C GLY A 43 11.39 -10.01 6.74
N VAL A 44 12.21 -9.96 5.70
CA VAL A 44 13.05 -11.08 5.24
C VAL A 44 14.48 -10.62 4.90
N SER A 45 14.92 -9.49 5.45
CA SER A 45 16.26 -8.95 5.17
C SER A 45 17.36 -9.93 5.54
N SER A 46 17.26 -10.59 6.70
CA SER A 46 18.20 -11.63 7.13
C SER A 46 18.35 -12.78 6.13
N SER A 47 17.25 -13.22 5.52
CA SER A 47 17.24 -14.27 4.49
C SER A 47 17.82 -13.78 3.16
N ALA A 48 17.74 -12.48 2.88
CA ALA A 48 18.23 -11.88 1.65
C ALA A 48 19.71 -11.44 1.69
N THR A 49 20.29 -11.28 2.89
CA THR A 49 21.67 -10.79 3.09
C THR A 49 22.69 -11.53 2.23
N GLY A 50 22.64 -12.86 2.22
CA GLY A 50 23.58 -13.66 1.43
C GLY A 50 23.48 -13.39 -0.06
N THR A 51 22.25 -13.36 -0.58
CA THR A 51 22.00 -13.15 -2.02
C THR A 51 22.43 -11.74 -2.47
N LEU A 52 22.05 -10.70 -1.72
CA LEU A 52 22.46 -9.32 -2.02
C LEU A 52 23.97 -9.11 -1.88
N SER A 53 24.60 -9.75 -0.88
CA SER A 53 26.05 -9.74 -0.72
C SER A 53 26.74 -10.34 -1.93
N THR A 54 26.30 -11.51 -2.41
CA THR A 54 26.85 -12.13 -3.62
C THR A 54 26.65 -11.26 -4.86
N ILE A 55 25.45 -10.68 -5.05
CA ILE A 55 25.15 -9.78 -6.16
C ILE A 55 26.13 -8.59 -6.20
N ARG A 56 26.37 -7.94 -5.05
CA ARG A 56 27.20 -6.74 -4.97
C ARG A 56 28.69 -7.03 -5.02
N THR A 57 29.15 -8.05 -4.29
CA THR A 57 30.57 -8.42 -4.28
C THR A 57 31.04 -8.91 -5.65
N SER A 58 30.17 -9.60 -6.40
CA SER A 58 30.44 -9.98 -7.81
C SER A 58 30.57 -8.77 -8.74
N ALA A 59 30.02 -7.62 -8.36
CA ALA A 59 30.15 -6.34 -9.05
C ALA A 59 31.26 -5.44 -8.47
N GLY A 60 32.08 -5.94 -7.54
CA GLY A 60 33.13 -5.16 -6.89
C GLY A 60 32.63 -4.14 -5.86
N LEU A 61 31.38 -4.27 -5.39
CA LEU A 61 30.76 -3.38 -4.41
C LEU A 61 30.71 -4.01 -3.02
N PRO A 62 30.77 -3.20 -1.94
CA PRO A 62 30.56 -3.69 -0.59
C PRO A 62 29.16 -4.30 -0.40
N ALA A 63 29.04 -5.27 0.50
CA ALA A 63 27.76 -5.82 0.91
C ALA A 63 26.89 -4.75 1.60
N LEU A 64 25.57 -4.83 1.39
CA LEU A 64 24.61 -4.00 2.11
C LEU A 64 24.34 -4.57 3.51
N ILE A 65 24.09 -3.70 4.48
CA ILE A 65 23.77 -4.06 5.85
C ILE A 65 22.24 -4.05 6.04
N PRO A 66 21.61 -5.10 6.59
CA PRO A 66 20.20 -5.06 6.95
C PRO A 66 19.90 -3.93 7.94
N ASP A 67 18.85 -3.15 7.66
CA ASP A 67 18.41 -2.03 8.48
C ASP A 67 16.91 -2.15 8.78
N THR A 68 16.57 -2.07 10.07
CA THR A 68 15.20 -2.29 10.53
C THR A 68 14.25 -1.17 10.10
N GLN A 69 14.71 0.07 9.96
CA GLN A 69 13.87 1.18 9.50
C GLN A 69 13.54 1.01 8.01
N LEU A 70 14.51 0.60 7.20
CA LEU A 70 14.29 0.28 5.79
C LEU A 70 13.36 -0.93 5.64
N GLU A 71 13.48 -1.94 6.51
CA GLU A 71 12.60 -3.11 6.47
C GLU A 71 11.16 -2.77 6.85
N GLN A 72 10.95 -1.91 7.85
CA GLN A 72 9.60 -1.41 8.18
C GLN A 72 9.01 -0.60 7.02
N ALA A 73 9.82 0.25 6.37
CA ALA A 73 9.38 0.98 5.18
C ALA A 73 9.04 0.03 4.02
N ALA A 74 9.83 -1.02 3.79
CA ALA A 74 9.53 -2.05 2.81
C ALA A 74 8.22 -2.78 3.13
N LEU A 75 8.02 -3.19 4.39
CA LEU A 75 6.81 -3.89 4.82
C LEU A 75 5.56 -3.02 4.64
N GLN A 76 5.68 -1.73 4.96
CA GLN A 76 4.60 -0.78 4.73
C GLN A 76 4.24 -0.64 3.25
N GLN A 77 5.24 -0.59 2.36
CA GLN A 77 4.99 -0.55 0.91
C GLN A 77 4.34 -1.83 0.40
N ALA A 78 4.84 -3.00 0.83
CA ALA A 78 4.25 -4.28 0.47
C ALA A 78 2.78 -4.37 0.91
N GLY A 79 2.46 -3.90 2.12
CA GLY A 79 1.09 -3.82 2.62
C GLY A 79 0.21 -2.85 1.83
N TYR A 80 0.75 -1.71 1.40
CA TYR A 80 0.03 -0.78 0.53
C TYR A 80 -0.34 -1.41 -0.81
N MET A 81 0.59 -2.12 -1.45
CA MET A 81 0.32 -2.81 -2.70
C MET A 81 -0.69 -3.94 -2.52
N ALA A 82 -0.56 -4.74 -1.45
CA ALA A 82 -1.47 -5.83 -1.12
C ALA A 82 -2.91 -5.32 -0.88
N SER A 83 -3.07 -4.25 -0.09
CA SER A 83 -4.40 -3.69 0.23
C SER A 83 -5.14 -3.11 -0.97
N ARG A 84 -4.44 -2.89 -2.09
CA ARG A 84 -5.00 -2.39 -3.35
C ARG A 84 -4.95 -3.40 -4.48
N ALA A 85 -4.42 -4.58 -4.21
CA ALA A 85 -4.09 -5.60 -5.18
C ALA A 85 -3.42 -5.03 -6.45
N ARG A 86 -2.42 -4.17 -6.23
CA ARG A 86 -1.78 -3.41 -7.32
C ARG A 86 -0.34 -3.07 -6.98
N MET A 87 0.60 -3.57 -7.78
CA MET A 87 2.00 -3.12 -7.76
C MET A 87 2.11 -1.65 -8.19
N SER A 88 2.56 -0.78 -7.29
CA SER A 88 2.72 0.66 -7.57
C SER A 88 3.57 1.36 -6.49
N HIS A 89 4.56 2.16 -6.89
CA HIS A 89 5.37 2.98 -5.98
C HIS A 89 4.55 4.04 -5.21
N THR A 90 3.37 4.41 -5.72
CA THR A 90 2.41 5.30 -5.04
C THR A 90 1.03 4.67 -5.07
N THR A 91 0.44 4.50 -3.89
CA THR A 91 -0.87 3.83 -3.75
C THR A 91 -1.98 4.78 -3.29
N GLY A 92 -1.68 6.07 -3.09
CA GLY A 92 -2.65 7.09 -2.72
C GLY A 92 -1.98 8.34 -2.17
N TRP A 93 -2.80 9.34 -1.81
CA TRP A 93 -2.31 10.58 -1.22
C TRP A 93 -1.59 10.31 0.11
N GLY A 94 -0.37 10.85 0.26
CA GLY A 94 0.51 10.59 1.42
C GLY A 94 1.06 9.17 1.52
N LYS A 95 0.82 8.31 0.51
CA LYS A 95 1.32 6.93 0.42
C LYS A 95 2.32 6.78 -0.73
N ASP A 96 3.10 7.83 -0.96
CA ASP A 96 4.25 7.84 -1.87
C ASP A 96 5.54 7.44 -1.14
N PHE A 97 6.60 7.25 -1.92
CA PHE A 97 7.92 6.85 -1.43
C PHE A 97 8.50 7.84 -0.41
N ALA A 98 8.50 9.14 -0.72
CA ALA A 98 9.11 10.15 0.14
C ALA A 98 8.41 10.27 1.49
N SER A 99 7.07 10.25 1.50
CA SER A 99 6.25 10.26 2.70
C SER A 99 6.53 9.04 3.57
N ARG A 100 6.69 7.86 2.95
CA ARG A 100 7.01 6.61 3.64
C ARG A 100 8.42 6.61 4.24
N MET A 101 9.42 7.05 3.49
CA MET A 101 10.79 7.15 4.01
C MET A 101 10.83 8.09 5.22
N LYS A 102 10.24 9.28 5.09
CA LYS A 102 10.12 10.25 6.19
C LYS A 102 9.39 9.65 7.41
N GLY A 103 8.26 8.97 7.18
CA GLY A 103 7.44 8.37 8.24
C GLY A 103 8.15 7.27 9.02
N ASN A 104 9.07 6.54 8.39
CA ASN A 104 9.87 5.49 9.04
C ASN A 104 11.22 6.01 9.57
N GLY A 105 11.46 7.32 9.52
CA GLY A 105 12.71 7.92 10.00
C GLY A 105 13.91 7.72 9.07
N VAL A 106 13.69 7.26 7.84
CA VAL A 106 14.74 7.09 6.83
C VAL A 106 15.17 8.46 6.32
N ARG A 107 16.47 8.74 6.39
CA ARG A 107 17.08 10.02 5.98
C ARG A 107 18.15 9.77 4.92
N GLY A 108 18.37 10.78 4.08
CA GLY A 108 19.38 10.73 3.02
C GLY A 108 18.87 10.07 1.74
N ALA A 109 19.81 9.66 0.88
CA ALA A 109 19.49 8.98 -0.37
C ALA A 109 18.84 7.62 -0.09
N ALA A 110 17.74 7.34 -0.79
CA ALA A 110 17.04 6.07 -0.69
C ALA A 110 16.48 5.66 -2.07
N GLY A 111 16.37 4.36 -2.29
CA GLY A 111 15.84 3.76 -3.52
C GLY A 111 14.85 2.63 -3.22
N GLU A 112 14.07 2.22 -4.22
CA GLU A 112 13.08 1.16 -4.07
C GLU A 112 13.00 0.26 -5.29
N ASN A 113 12.95 -1.04 -5.04
CA ASN A 113 12.47 -2.03 -6.00
C ASN A 113 11.17 -2.64 -5.47
N ILE A 114 10.19 -2.83 -6.35
CA ILE A 114 8.95 -3.55 -6.04
C ILE A 114 8.77 -4.70 -7.01
N ALA A 115 8.04 -5.72 -6.57
CA ALA A 115 7.61 -6.81 -7.43
C ALA A 115 6.30 -7.40 -6.92
N GLU A 116 5.59 -8.08 -7.81
CA GLU A 116 4.40 -8.84 -7.49
C GLU A 116 4.50 -10.20 -8.20
N GLY A 117 4.20 -11.28 -7.48
CA GLY A 117 4.09 -12.60 -8.11
C GLY A 117 4.20 -13.78 -7.15
N ARG A 118 4.12 -14.98 -7.74
CA ARG A 118 4.15 -16.28 -7.06
C ARG A 118 5.56 -16.86 -7.12
N PHE A 119 6.49 -16.22 -6.44
CA PHE A 119 7.89 -16.62 -6.46
C PHE A 119 8.55 -16.50 -5.09
N ASP A 120 9.68 -17.18 -4.93
CA ASP A 120 10.54 -17.12 -3.75
C ASP A 120 11.61 -16.02 -3.88
N LEU A 121 12.49 -15.93 -2.89
CA LEU A 121 13.57 -14.93 -2.86
C LEU A 121 14.56 -15.08 -4.01
N GLN A 122 14.92 -16.32 -4.36
CA GLN A 122 15.90 -16.55 -5.43
C GLN A 122 15.35 -16.03 -6.76
N LYS A 123 14.09 -16.37 -7.07
CA LYS A 123 13.46 -15.93 -8.31
C LYS A 123 13.14 -14.42 -8.29
N LEU A 124 12.84 -13.84 -7.14
CA LEU A 124 12.69 -12.38 -6.98
C LEU A 124 13.97 -11.64 -7.41
N PHE A 125 15.13 -12.04 -6.86
CA PHE A 125 16.40 -11.39 -7.19
C PHE A 125 16.82 -11.62 -8.64
N ASP A 126 16.55 -12.81 -9.19
CA ASP A 126 16.73 -13.09 -10.61
C ASP A 126 15.94 -12.12 -11.50
N ILE A 127 14.65 -11.91 -11.20
CA ILE A 127 13.79 -10.96 -11.93
C ILE A 127 14.36 -9.54 -11.85
N TRP A 128 14.73 -9.08 -10.66
CA TRP A 128 15.29 -7.73 -10.49
C TRP A 128 16.65 -7.56 -11.16
N MET A 129 17.50 -8.58 -11.17
CA MET A 129 18.81 -8.53 -11.83
C MET A 129 18.71 -8.49 -13.37
N HIS A 130 17.60 -8.99 -13.93
CA HIS A 130 17.28 -8.93 -15.36
C HIS A 130 16.51 -7.67 -15.77
N SER A 131 16.29 -6.72 -14.85
CA SER A 131 15.61 -5.46 -15.12
C SER A 131 16.55 -4.29 -14.84
N ASP A 132 16.89 -3.52 -15.87
CA ASP A 132 17.91 -2.46 -15.77
C ASP A 132 17.67 -1.47 -14.63
N GLY A 133 16.43 -1.03 -14.43
CA GLY A 133 16.07 -0.12 -13.35
C GLY A 133 16.25 -0.74 -11.96
N HIS A 134 15.78 -1.97 -11.77
CA HIS A 134 15.90 -2.66 -10.48
C HIS A 134 17.36 -3.05 -10.18
N ARG A 135 18.07 -3.53 -11.18
CA ARG A 135 19.50 -3.85 -11.12
C ARG A 135 20.32 -2.62 -10.75
N ARG A 136 20.05 -1.48 -11.38
CA ARG A 136 20.72 -0.20 -11.07
C ARG A 136 20.61 0.13 -9.59
N ASN A 137 19.42 0.01 -9.00
CA ASN A 137 19.23 0.29 -7.57
C ASN A 137 20.06 -0.67 -6.70
N MET A 138 20.04 -1.98 -6.97
CA MET A 138 20.79 -2.97 -6.16
C MET A 138 22.31 -2.82 -6.29
N LEU A 139 22.80 -2.25 -7.39
CA LEU A 139 24.22 -2.03 -7.68
C LEU A 139 24.63 -0.57 -7.54
N ASP A 140 23.80 0.28 -6.94
CA ASP A 140 24.17 1.67 -6.70
C ASP A 140 25.23 1.73 -5.58
N PRO A 141 26.40 2.34 -5.80
CA PRO A 141 27.44 2.48 -4.79
C PRO A 141 27.07 3.44 -3.66
N ASP A 142 26.07 4.32 -3.84
CA ASP A 142 25.64 5.26 -2.80
C ASP A 142 24.84 4.61 -1.68
N PHE A 143 24.36 3.38 -1.86
CA PHE A 143 23.63 2.63 -0.84
C PHE A 143 24.56 1.71 -0.05
N SER A 144 24.37 1.69 1.27
CA SER A 144 25.10 0.84 2.21
C SER A 144 24.18 -0.02 3.08
N ARG A 145 22.88 0.26 3.08
CA ARG A 145 21.87 -0.40 3.90
C ARG A 145 20.67 -0.85 3.07
N PHE A 146 19.96 -1.87 3.53
CA PHE A 146 18.73 -2.32 2.89
C PHE A 146 17.70 -2.88 3.88
N GLY A 147 16.44 -2.92 3.43
CA GLY A 147 15.38 -3.69 4.05
C GLY A 147 14.51 -4.35 2.99
N LEU A 148 14.17 -5.61 3.19
CA LEU A 148 13.34 -6.40 2.27
C LEU A 148 12.15 -7.00 3.03
N ALA A 149 10.95 -6.83 2.46
CA ALA A 149 9.75 -7.40 3.04
C ALA A 149 8.76 -7.84 1.95
N TYR A 150 7.80 -8.65 2.36
CA TYR A 150 6.63 -8.97 1.55
C TYR A 150 5.33 -8.95 2.37
N VAL A 151 4.21 -8.82 1.66
CA VAL A 151 2.86 -9.06 2.17
C VAL A 151 2.10 -9.91 1.15
N ARG A 152 1.40 -10.95 1.61
CA ARG A 152 0.58 -11.81 0.75
C ARG A 152 -0.71 -11.12 0.33
N ASP A 153 -1.22 -11.43 -0.85
CA ASP A 153 -2.59 -11.06 -1.23
C ASP A 153 -3.57 -11.80 -0.29
N GLY A 154 -4.60 -11.09 0.21
CA GLY A 154 -5.57 -11.70 1.12
C GLY A 154 -6.54 -12.67 0.45
N ARG A 155 -6.62 -12.70 -0.87
CA ARG A 155 -7.46 -13.61 -1.65
C ARG A 155 -6.65 -14.77 -2.24
N ASP A 156 -5.37 -14.56 -2.50
CA ASP A 156 -4.43 -15.58 -2.95
C ASP A 156 -3.14 -15.56 -2.11
N PRO A 157 -3.03 -16.41 -1.07
CA PRO A 157 -1.84 -16.46 -0.23
C PRO A 157 -0.54 -16.87 -0.96
N SER A 158 -0.64 -17.43 -2.17
CA SER A 158 0.54 -17.74 -2.99
C SER A 158 1.12 -16.51 -3.68
N LEU A 159 0.30 -15.47 -3.90
CA LEU A 159 0.69 -14.19 -4.45
C LEU A 159 1.29 -13.32 -3.36
N ARG A 160 2.46 -12.73 -3.63
CA ARG A 160 3.16 -11.82 -2.73
C ARG A 160 3.45 -10.50 -3.43
N TYR A 161 3.33 -9.43 -2.66
CA TYR A 161 3.85 -8.10 -3.01
C TYR A 161 5.15 -7.89 -2.25
N TRP A 162 6.22 -7.60 -2.98
CA TRP A 162 7.57 -7.45 -2.45
C TRP A 162 8.01 -6.00 -2.55
N ALA A 163 8.74 -5.54 -1.54
CA ALA A 163 9.45 -4.28 -1.60
C ALA A 163 10.85 -4.45 -1.01
N LEU A 164 11.84 -3.94 -1.74
CA LEU A 164 13.20 -3.71 -1.27
C LEU A 164 13.39 -2.20 -1.17
N VAL A 165 13.78 -1.73 0.01
CA VAL A 165 14.17 -0.34 0.23
C VAL A 165 15.68 -0.30 0.48
N LEU A 166 16.35 0.62 -0.19
CA LEU A 166 17.79 0.83 -0.11
C LEU A 166 18.06 2.19 0.51
N GLY A 167 19.12 2.32 1.31
CA GLY A 167 19.50 3.56 1.96
C GLY A 167 21.01 3.75 2.04
N ARG A 168 21.43 5.02 2.09
CA ARG A 168 22.83 5.37 2.36
C ARG A 168 23.23 5.06 3.79
#